data_AF-A0A2J7RCQ0-F1
#
_entry.id   AF-A0A2J7RCQ0-F1
#
_cell.length_a   1.000
_cell.length_b   1.000
_cell.length_c   1.000
_cell.angle_alpha   90.00
_cell.angle_beta   90.00
_cell.angle_gamma   90.00
#
_symmetry.space_group_name_H-M   'P 1'
#
loop_
_entity.id
_entity.type
_entity.pdbx_description
1 polymer ?
#
loop_
_entity_poly.entity_id
_entity_poly.type
_entity_poly.pdbx_seq_one_letter_code
_entity_poly.pdbx_strand_id
1 'polypeptide(L)'
;MLKEYIHSVSSDFGLGKNREYAKLLDMPEVISNIYWVRQLECKVRDIEKTSAKILNDLQGYADLQRAVGDVLRDLKEYHTDQFDNWTRDVGAAIHNKTLSLITDEPVVQFDQGKLMHVNYNPRLVGLVREVRQLIILGYKIPMKIQEAVDLAKKFMRQAKALEQVANFHNTIGDRMIPSQRPMMLEAALDLAHLVEEQNGVTWSDTAAVDKYIARLQTAVERLSKENNKLASYHAQIRDKVIMLINTDLLRHQQKWKEGLKDIRDIMSQVEDQKFSNMKSWRAHWDHQLYKALEHQYQIGLEALNEHLPEIKVELVYRQQKLQFRPPMEEIRMKYYGQLKRFLAVPNNFRGVSETNGLLF
;
A
#
# COMPACT_ATOMS: atom_id res chain seq x y z
N MET A 1 17.66 15.28 48.47
CA MET A 1 17.59 14.17 47.51
C MET A 1 16.30 13.34 47.58
N LEU A 2 16.07 12.46 48.58
CA LEU A 2 14.84 11.61 48.56
C LEU A 2 13.53 12.41 48.65
N LYS A 3 13.49 13.44 49.50
CA LYS A 3 12.35 14.38 49.59
C LYS A 3 12.10 15.14 48.29
N GLU A 4 13.16 15.59 47.62
CA GLU A 4 13.08 16.28 46.31
C GLU A 4 12.58 15.34 45.21
N TYR A 5 13.00 14.08 45.22
CA TYR A 5 12.49 13.06 44.29
C TYR A 5 11.00 12.76 44.52
N ILE A 6 10.54 12.70 45.77
CA ILE A 6 9.12 12.50 46.07
C ILE A 6 8.28 13.72 45.62
N HIS A 7 8.78 14.93 45.84
CA HIS A 7 8.15 16.15 45.31
C HIS A 7 8.16 16.20 43.78
N SER A 8 9.23 15.75 43.11
CA SER A 8 9.24 15.67 41.65
C SER A 8 8.24 14.63 41.12
N VAL A 9 8.11 13.48 41.79
CA VAL A 9 7.10 12.45 41.42
C VAL A 9 5.68 12.98 41.58
N SER A 10 5.38 13.70 42.67
CA SER A 10 4.09 14.37 42.88
C SER A 10 3.79 15.42 41.80
N SER A 11 4.81 16.19 41.39
CA SER A 11 4.72 17.17 40.30
C SER A 11 4.55 16.53 38.91
N ASP A 12 5.22 15.42 38.64
CA ASP A 12 5.34 14.87 37.27
C ASP A 12 4.14 14.01 36.84
N PHE A 13 3.41 13.38 37.75
CA PHE A 13 2.34 12.45 37.36
C PHE A 13 1.08 13.14 36.76
N GLY A 14 0.93 14.46 36.95
CA GLY A 14 -0.14 15.27 36.35
C GLY A 14 0.20 15.98 35.03
N LEU A 15 1.48 16.01 34.62
CA LEU A 15 1.95 16.82 33.49
C LEU A 15 2.00 16.09 32.14
N GLY A 16 1.51 14.86 32.05
CA GLY A 16 1.32 14.17 30.77
C GLY A 16 2.60 13.82 29.99
N LYS A 17 3.79 13.91 30.61
CA LYS A 17 5.09 13.52 30.00
C LYS A 17 5.12 12.08 29.48
N ASN A 18 4.21 11.23 29.95
CA ASN A 18 4.12 9.83 29.56
C ASN A 18 3.40 9.59 28.20
N ARG A 19 2.80 10.62 27.60
CA ARG A 19 2.06 10.53 26.33
C ARG A 19 2.93 10.12 25.14
N GLU A 20 4.23 10.43 25.17
CA GLU A 20 5.15 10.06 24.07
C GLU A 20 5.50 8.57 24.09
N TYR A 21 5.76 7.99 25.26
CA TYR A 21 6.03 6.55 25.41
C TYR A 21 4.78 5.70 25.12
N ALA A 22 3.59 6.19 25.50
CA ALA A 22 2.31 5.56 25.18
C ALA A 22 2.07 5.41 23.67
N LYS A 23 2.38 6.47 22.91
CA LYS A 23 2.24 6.52 21.45
C LYS A 23 3.21 5.58 20.75
N LEU A 24 4.44 5.44 21.25
CA LEU A 24 5.45 4.52 20.69
C LEU A 24 5.08 3.04 20.84
N LEU A 25 4.30 2.69 21.87
CA LEU A 25 3.93 1.30 22.18
C LEU A 25 2.53 0.91 21.66
N ASP A 26 1.83 1.79 20.93
CA ASP A 26 0.43 1.58 20.51
C ASP A 26 -0.49 1.16 21.69
N MET A 27 -0.21 1.69 22.87
CA MET A 27 -0.92 1.36 24.09
C MET A 27 -2.10 2.33 24.29
N PRO A 28 -3.30 1.84 24.64
CA PRO A 28 -4.41 2.71 25.00
C PRO A 28 -4.02 3.68 26.11
N GLU A 29 -4.45 4.94 26.00
CA GLU A 29 -4.05 6.03 26.92
C GLU A 29 -4.34 5.67 28.39
N VAL A 30 -5.52 5.10 28.66
CA VAL A 30 -5.92 4.64 29.99
C VAL A 30 -4.94 3.61 30.56
N ILE A 31 -4.48 2.66 29.73
CA ILE A 31 -3.57 1.61 30.17
C ILE A 31 -2.16 2.15 30.39
N SER A 32 -1.71 3.07 29.53
CA SER A 32 -0.43 3.74 29.71
C SER A 32 -0.39 4.52 31.03
N ASN A 33 -1.46 5.26 31.33
CA ASN A 33 -1.60 6.01 32.57
C ASN A 33 -1.58 5.08 33.79
N ILE A 34 -2.35 3.99 33.76
CA ILE A 34 -2.38 3.01 34.86
C ILE A 34 -1.01 2.34 35.06
N TYR A 35 -0.34 1.94 33.98
CA TYR A 35 0.97 1.28 34.06
C TYR A 35 2.04 2.20 34.67
N TRP A 36 2.03 3.47 34.28
CA TRP A 36 2.95 4.48 34.80
C TRP A 36 2.76 4.75 36.28
N VAL A 37 1.51 4.92 36.70
CA VAL A 37 1.15 5.14 38.11
C VAL A 37 1.60 3.96 38.96
N ARG A 38 1.40 2.73 38.47
CA ARG A 38 1.85 1.51 39.16
C ARG A 38 3.37 1.43 39.27
N GLN A 39 4.10 1.86 38.24
CA GLN A 39 5.57 1.92 38.29
C GLN A 39 6.06 2.95 39.32
N LEU A 40 5.43 4.13 39.37
CA LEU A 40 5.73 5.15 40.37
C LEU A 40 5.41 4.65 41.78
N GLU A 41 4.26 4.00 41.97
CA GLU A 41 3.85 3.42 43.25
C GLU A 41 4.86 2.37 43.76
N CYS A 42 5.35 1.49 42.88
CA CYS A 42 6.41 0.54 43.23
C CYS A 42 7.69 1.25 43.68
N LYS A 43 8.16 2.26 42.93
CA LYS A 43 9.37 3.02 43.29
C LYS A 43 9.21 3.75 44.63
N VAL A 44 8.05 4.36 44.87
CA VAL A 44 7.76 5.06 46.13
C VAL A 44 7.67 4.06 47.30
N ARG A 45 7.05 2.88 47.11
CA ARG A 45 7.06 1.79 48.12
C ARG A 45 8.44 1.24 48.39
N ASP A 46 9.32 1.15 47.40
CA ASP A 46 10.70 0.71 47.61
C ASP A 46 11.49 1.75 48.41
N ILE A 47 11.27 3.04 48.15
CA ILE A 47 11.82 4.14 48.95
C ILE A 47 11.29 4.07 50.38
N GLU A 48 9.99 3.83 50.58
CA GLU A 48 9.37 3.64 51.90
C GLU A 48 10.06 2.51 52.66
N LYS A 49 10.16 1.32 52.07
CA LYS A 49 10.79 0.14 52.70
C LYS A 49 12.27 0.34 53.00
N THR A 50 12.99 0.99 52.10
CA THR A 50 14.44 1.20 52.24
C THR A 50 14.73 2.28 53.27
N SER A 51 13.99 3.39 53.23
CA SER A 51 14.10 4.46 54.23
C SER A 51 13.69 3.97 55.62
N ALA A 52 12.66 3.13 55.74
CA ALA A 52 12.27 2.52 57.01
C ALA A 52 13.34 1.61 57.64
N LYS A 53 14.22 1.02 56.82
CA LYS A 53 15.32 0.16 57.30
C LYS A 53 16.59 0.93 57.65
N ILE A 54 16.84 2.04 56.96
CA ILE A 54 18.14 2.74 57.00
C ILE A 54 18.06 4.04 57.80
N LEU A 55 16.90 4.69 57.85
CA LEU A 55 16.76 6.08 58.31
C LEU A 55 15.77 6.23 59.48
N ASN A 56 15.35 5.14 60.13
CA ASN A 56 14.30 5.18 61.16
C ASN A 56 14.68 5.96 62.44
N ASP A 57 15.97 6.23 62.62
CA ASP A 57 16.63 6.87 63.75
C ASP A 57 16.84 8.38 63.55
N LEU A 58 16.59 8.88 62.33
CA LEU A 58 16.78 10.29 61.97
C LEU A 58 15.52 11.13 62.25
N GLN A 59 15.72 12.31 62.86
CA GLN A 59 14.63 13.24 63.18
C GLN A 59 13.78 13.67 61.96
N GLY A 60 14.36 13.70 60.76
CA GLY A 60 13.66 14.06 59.52
C GLY A 60 12.86 12.94 58.85
N TYR A 61 12.95 11.71 59.36
CA TYR A 61 12.30 10.53 58.78
C TYR A 61 10.78 10.57 58.92
N ALA A 62 10.24 11.08 60.03
CA ALA A 62 8.80 11.19 60.23
C ALA A 62 8.12 12.09 59.18
N ASP A 63 8.80 13.16 58.75
CA ASP A 63 8.31 14.02 57.67
C ASP A 63 8.42 13.38 56.29
N LEU A 64 9.49 12.61 56.05
CA LEU A 64 9.66 11.84 54.83
C LEU A 64 8.57 10.77 54.71
N GLN A 65 8.28 10.06 55.80
CA GLN A 65 7.26 9.02 55.86
C GLN A 65 5.86 9.59 55.61
N ARG A 66 5.54 10.77 56.16
CA ARG A 66 4.29 11.49 55.84
C ARG A 66 4.21 11.85 54.35
N ALA A 67 5.26 12.44 53.79
CA ALA A 67 5.28 12.81 52.37
C ALA A 67 5.17 11.59 51.43
N VAL A 68 5.82 10.47 51.77
CA VAL A 68 5.68 9.19 51.05
C VAL A 68 4.24 8.68 51.14
N GLY A 69 3.64 8.70 52.33
CA GLY A 69 2.26 8.27 52.54
C GLY A 69 1.24 9.10 51.78
N ASP A 70 1.41 10.42 51.75
CA ASP A 70 0.56 11.33 50.98
C ASP A 70 0.67 11.04 49.48
N VAL A 71 1.89 10.91 48.94
CA VAL A 71 2.08 10.59 47.51
C VAL A 71 1.53 9.19 47.16
N LEU A 72 1.67 8.20 48.03
CA LEU A 72 1.07 6.87 47.81
C LEU A 72 -0.46 6.93 47.80
N ARG A 73 -1.07 7.76 48.66
CA ARG A 73 -2.52 7.99 48.66
C ARG A 73 -2.95 8.66 47.36
N ASP A 74 -2.28 9.74 46.96
CA ASP A 74 -2.60 10.48 45.74
C ASP A 74 -2.47 9.59 44.48
N LEU A 75 -1.41 8.76 44.41
CA LEU A 75 -1.22 7.80 43.32
C LEU A 75 -2.33 6.74 43.29
N LYS A 76 -2.79 6.27 44.45
CA LYS A 76 -3.88 5.28 44.56
C LYS A 76 -5.24 5.89 44.20
N GLU A 77 -5.49 7.13 44.60
CA GLU A 77 -6.70 7.88 44.21
C GLU A 77 -6.72 8.08 42.69
N TYR A 78 -5.64 8.59 42.11
CA TYR A 78 -5.55 8.76 40.66
C TYR A 78 -5.71 7.43 39.89
N HIS A 79 -5.11 6.34 40.39
CA HIS A 79 -5.28 5.01 39.79
C HIS A 79 -6.74 4.54 39.80
N THR A 80 -7.47 4.81 40.88
CA THR A 80 -8.91 4.52 41.00
C THR A 80 -9.71 5.40 40.04
N ASP A 81 -9.44 6.71 40.03
CA ASP A 81 -10.12 7.67 39.17
C ASP A 81 -9.96 7.36 37.68
N GLN A 82 -8.77 6.96 37.24
CA GLN A 82 -8.55 6.58 35.83
C GLN A 82 -9.42 5.39 35.42
N PHE A 83 -9.55 4.38 36.28
CA PHE A 83 -10.38 3.21 36.01
C PHE A 83 -11.88 3.52 36.09
N ASP A 84 -12.30 4.34 37.06
CA ASP A 84 -13.70 4.73 37.24
C ASP A 84 -14.17 5.63 36.10
N ASN A 85 -13.34 6.59 35.68
CA ASN A 85 -13.60 7.42 34.51
C ASN A 85 -13.72 6.57 33.24
N TRP A 86 -12.78 5.65 32.99
CA TRP A 86 -12.86 4.72 31.86
C TRP A 86 -14.14 3.87 31.91
N THR A 87 -14.50 3.34 33.08
CA THR A 87 -15.70 2.52 33.25
C THR A 87 -16.97 3.31 32.95
N ARG A 88 -17.04 4.57 33.42
CA ARG A 88 -18.15 5.47 33.15
C ARG A 88 -18.26 5.81 31.67
N ASP A 89 -17.14 6.15 31.03
CA ASP A 89 -17.11 6.58 29.63
C ASP A 89 -17.47 5.42 28.69
N VAL A 90 -16.89 4.24 28.91
CA VAL A 90 -17.22 3.02 28.15
C VAL A 90 -18.67 2.59 28.42
N GLY A 91 -19.12 2.64 29.67
CA GLY A 91 -20.49 2.32 30.05
C GLY A 91 -21.52 3.24 29.38
N ALA A 92 -21.25 4.55 29.35
CA ALA A 92 -22.08 5.53 28.66
C ALA A 92 -22.09 5.30 27.15
N ALA A 93 -20.93 5.00 26.55
CA ALA A 93 -20.82 4.75 25.13
C ALA A 93 -21.52 3.45 24.67
N ILE A 94 -21.53 2.40 25.51
CA ILE A 94 -22.34 1.19 25.29
C ILE A 94 -23.83 1.51 25.43
N HIS A 95 -24.22 2.28 26.45
CA HIS A 95 -25.62 2.65 26.67
C HIS A 95 -26.19 3.48 25.52
N ASN A 96 -25.40 4.42 24.99
CA ASN A 96 -25.75 5.25 23.84
C ASN A 96 -25.66 4.51 22.49
N LYS A 97 -25.42 3.19 22.50
CA LYS A 97 -25.22 2.32 21.32
C LYS A 97 -24.07 2.75 20.38
N THR A 98 -23.21 3.66 20.82
CA THR A 98 -22.03 4.08 20.05
C THR A 98 -20.93 3.02 20.05
N LEU A 99 -20.84 2.21 21.12
CA LEU A 99 -19.92 1.08 21.28
C LEU A 99 -20.67 -0.26 21.37
N SER A 100 -21.70 -0.43 20.55
CA SER A 100 -22.38 -1.72 20.39
C SER A 100 -22.31 -2.17 18.95
N LEU A 101 -22.13 -3.47 18.74
CA LEU A 101 -22.36 -4.07 17.43
C LEU A 101 -23.85 -4.00 17.10
N ILE A 102 -24.18 -3.36 15.99
CA ILE A 102 -25.54 -3.39 15.45
C ILE A 102 -25.66 -4.71 14.68
N THR A 103 -26.21 -5.73 15.34
CA THR A 103 -26.27 -7.09 14.78
C THR A 103 -27.28 -7.27 13.67
N ASP A 104 -28.28 -6.39 13.61
CA ASP A 104 -29.44 -6.50 12.72
C ASP A 104 -29.21 -5.81 11.38
N GLU A 105 -28.11 -5.05 11.24
CA GLU A 105 -27.74 -4.41 10.00
C GLU A 105 -26.85 -5.31 9.13
N PRO A 106 -26.86 -5.10 7.80
CA PRO A 106 -25.92 -5.74 6.91
C PRO A 106 -24.48 -5.46 7.34
N VAL A 107 -23.65 -6.48 7.21
CA VAL A 107 -22.25 -6.47 7.68
C VAL A 107 -21.40 -5.44 6.91
N VAL A 108 -21.78 -5.12 5.68
CA VAL A 108 -21.17 -4.10 4.82
C VAL A 108 -22.25 -3.12 4.33
N GLN A 109 -21.89 -1.85 4.18
CA GLN A 109 -22.76 -0.80 3.66
C GLN A 109 -22.01 -0.02 2.58
N PHE A 110 -22.75 0.44 1.58
CA PHE A 110 -22.21 1.34 0.57
C PHE A 110 -22.62 2.77 0.89
N ASP A 111 -21.64 3.66 0.95
CA ASP A 111 -21.93 5.09 0.96
C ASP A 111 -22.38 5.53 -0.45
N GLN A 112 -23.06 6.69 -0.56
CA GLN A 112 -23.68 7.24 -1.78
C GLN A 112 -22.71 7.47 -2.96
N GLY A 113 -21.43 7.09 -2.83
CA GLY A 113 -20.37 7.16 -3.82
C GLY A 113 -19.67 5.84 -4.20
N LYS A 114 -20.25 4.66 -3.91
CA LYS A 114 -19.67 3.30 -4.18
C LYS A 114 -18.54 2.85 -3.24
N LEU A 115 -18.27 3.56 -2.15
CA LEU A 115 -17.28 3.15 -1.17
C LEU A 115 -17.85 2.09 -0.24
N MET A 116 -17.12 0.99 -0.07
CA MET A 116 -17.49 -0.12 0.80
C MET A 116 -17.06 0.22 2.23
N HIS A 117 -18.01 0.21 3.17
CA HIS A 117 -17.78 0.41 4.60
C HIS A 117 -18.24 -0.82 5.38
N VAL A 118 -17.40 -1.32 6.30
CA VAL A 118 -17.79 -2.44 7.16
C VAL A 118 -18.50 -1.90 8.38
N ASN A 119 -19.67 -2.45 8.71
CA ASN A 119 -20.43 -2.04 9.88
C ASN A 119 -19.86 -2.65 11.17
N TYR A 120 -18.63 -2.21 11.49
CA TYR A 120 -17.90 -2.60 12.68
C TYR A 120 -17.16 -1.38 13.22
N ASN A 121 -17.51 -0.93 14.42
CA ASN A 121 -16.84 0.23 15.01
C ASN A 121 -15.38 -0.12 15.35
N PRO A 122 -14.37 0.55 14.76
CA PRO A 122 -12.96 0.26 15.01
C PRO A 122 -12.56 0.46 16.48
N ARG A 123 -13.28 1.29 17.23
CA ARG A 123 -13.06 1.48 18.68
C ARG A 123 -13.30 0.20 19.49
N LEU A 124 -14.11 -0.75 18.99
CA LEU A 124 -14.31 -2.07 19.61
C LEU A 124 -13.00 -2.88 19.66
N VAL A 125 -12.13 -2.76 18.65
CA VAL A 125 -10.79 -3.39 18.69
C VAL A 125 -9.96 -2.81 19.83
N GLY A 126 -10.02 -1.48 20.01
CA GLY A 126 -9.37 -0.79 21.13
C GLY A 126 -9.92 -1.25 22.47
N LEU A 127 -11.25 -1.35 22.60
CA LEU A 127 -11.92 -1.80 23.82
C LEU A 127 -11.53 -3.24 24.21
N VAL A 128 -11.45 -4.16 23.23
CA VAL A 128 -10.99 -5.53 23.47
C VAL A 128 -9.56 -5.56 24.00
N ARG A 129 -8.67 -4.70 23.47
CA ARG A 129 -7.29 -4.56 23.96
C ARG A 129 -7.23 -3.99 25.38
N GLU A 130 -7.99 -2.93 25.65
CA GLU A 130 -8.11 -2.30 26.96
C GLU A 130 -8.57 -3.29 28.03
N VAL A 131 -9.67 -3.99 27.78
CA VAL A 131 -10.22 -4.98 28.72
C VAL A 131 -9.25 -6.13 28.98
N ARG A 132 -8.57 -6.64 27.95
CA ARG A 132 -7.54 -7.68 28.12
C ARG A 132 -6.42 -7.18 29.04
N GLN A 133 -5.95 -5.94 28.86
CA GLN A 133 -4.87 -5.37 29.65
C GLN A 133 -5.31 -5.07 31.09
N LEU A 134 -6.53 -4.56 31.29
CA LEU A 134 -7.10 -4.33 32.63
C LEU A 134 -7.27 -5.62 33.43
N ILE A 135 -7.71 -6.71 32.78
CA ILE A 135 -7.79 -8.04 33.44
C ILE A 135 -6.40 -8.51 33.88
N ILE A 136 -5.38 -8.38 33.03
CA ILE A 136 -3.98 -8.73 33.37
C ILE A 136 -3.48 -7.89 34.55
N LEU A 137 -3.89 -6.62 34.62
CA LEU A 137 -3.54 -5.72 35.72
C LEU A 137 -4.29 -6.04 37.02
N GLY A 138 -5.31 -6.89 36.98
CA GLY A 138 -6.07 -7.38 38.15
C GLY A 138 -7.41 -6.68 38.38
N TYR A 139 -7.89 -5.87 37.43
CA TYR A 139 -9.17 -5.18 37.55
C TYR A 139 -10.36 -6.11 37.29
N LYS A 140 -11.45 -5.88 38.03
CA LYS A 140 -12.73 -6.53 37.80
C LYS A 140 -13.56 -5.68 36.84
N ILE A 141 -13.79 -6.21 35.64
CA ILE A 141 -14.56 -5.52 34.60
C ILE A 141 -16.06 -5.71 34.86
N PRO A 142 -16.89 -4.65 34.79
CA PRO A 142 -18.34 -4.79 34.89
C PRO A 142 -18.92 -5.71 33.81
N MET A 143 -19.90 -6.55 34.19
CA MET A 143 -20.55 -7.55 33.31
C MET A 143 -21.01 -6.95 31.97
N LYS A 144 -21.65 -5.78 31.97
CA LYS A 144 -22.13 -5.11 30.75
C LYS A 144 -21.02 -4.82 29.74
N ILE A 145 -19.84 -4.43 30.22
CA ILE A 145 -18.67 -4.16 29.36
C ILE A 145 -18.10 -5.49 28.88
N GLN A 146 -18.04 -6.50 29.75
CA GLN A 146 -17.55 -7.84 29.43
C GLN A 146 -18.39 -8.50 28.32
N GLU A 147 -19.72 -8.45 28.40
CA GLU A 147 -20.65 -8.97 27.39
C GLU A 147 -20.44 -8.30 26.02
N ALA A 148 -20.33 -6.96 26.00
CA ALA A 148 -20.07 -6.21 24.77
C ALA A 148 -18.71 -6.58 24.15
N VAL A 149 -17.68 -6.77 24.98
CA VAL A 149 -16.34 -7.18 24.55
C VAL A 149 -16.31 -8.60 24.01
N ASP A 150 -17.02 -9.54 24.63
CA ASP A 150 -17.04 -10.92 24.18
C ASP A 150 -17.83 -11.07 22.88
N LEU A 151 -18.90 -10.29 22.70
CA LEU A 151 -19.56 -10.14 21.40
C LEU A 151 -18.61 -9.52 20.35
N ALA A 152 -17.90 -8.45 20.71
CA ALA A 152 -16.92 -7.80 19.81
C ALA A 152 -15.79 -8.73 19.39
N LYS A 153 -15.26 -9.53 20.32
CA LYS A 153 -14.22 -10.55 20.05
C LYS A 153 -14.70 -11.60 19.06
N LYS A 154 -15.96 -12.05 19.17
CA LYS A 154 -16.56 -13.06 18.29
C LYS A 154 -16.47 -12.64 16.83
N PHE A 155 -16.79 -11.39 16.52
CA PHE A 155 -16.83 -10.86 15.15
C PHE A 155 -15.55 -10.16 14.70
N MET A 156 -14.60 -9.92 15.62
CA MET A 156 -13.36 -9.17 15.33
C MET A 156 -12.54 -9.76 14.18
N ARG A 157 -12.47 -11.10 14.07
CA ARG A 157 -11.72 -11.76 12.98
C ARG A 157 -12.41 -11.52 11.63
N GLN A 158 -13.73 -11.66 11.59
CA GLN A 158 -14.54 -11.48 10.40
C GLN A 158 -14.54 -10.01 9.95
N ALA A 159 -14.68 -9.08 10.89
CA ALA A 159 -14.61 -7.65 10.64
C ALA A 159 -13.27 -7.23 10.02
N LYS A 160 -12.14 -7.71 10.56
CA LYS A 160 -10.82 -7.44 9.97
C LYS A 160 -10.68 -7.97 8.55
N ALA A 161 -11.20 -9.17 8.27
CA ALA A 161 -11.16 -9.74 6.93
C ALA A 161 -11.99 -8.91 5.93
N LEU A 162 -13.16 -8.45 6.37
CA LEU A 162 -14.01 -7.57 5.55
C LEU A 162 -13.41 -6.19 5.36
N GLU A 163 -12.75 -5.63 6.37
CA GLU A 163 -12.07 -4.35 6.29
C GLU A 163 -10.93 -4.40 5.27
N GLN A 164 -10.19 -5.52 5.21
CA GLN A 164 -9.20 -5.76 4.17
C GLN A 164 -9.83 -5.81 2.77
N VAL A 165 -10.97 -6.48 2.61
CA VAL A 165 -11.72 -6.53 1.34
C VAL A 165 -12.25 -5.15 0.94
N ALA A 166 -12.81 -4.39 1.89
CA ALA A 166 -13.31 -3.04 1.67
C ALA A 166 -12.19 -2.08 1.25
N ASN A 167 -11.05 -2.12 1.95
CA ASN A 167 -9.87 -1.35 1.58
C ASN A 167 -9.36 -1.74 0.19
N PHE A 168 -9.40 -3.03 -0.16
CA PHE A 168 -9.04 -3.46 -1.51
C PHE A 168 -10.02 -2.91 -2.56
N HIS A 169 -11.34 -3.08 -2.37
CA HIS A 169 -12.36 -2.56 -3.27
C HIS A 169 -12.22 -1.04 -3.50
N ASN A 170 -11.96 -0.29 -2.44
CA ASN A 170 -11.83 1.16 -2.49
C ASN A 170 -10.52 1.63 -3.14
N THR A 171 -9.45 0.82 -3.12
CA THR A 171 -8.12 1.22 -3.65
C THR A 171 -7.74 0.55 -4.96
N ILE A 172 -8.40 -0.54 -5.36
CA ILE A 172 -8.01 -1.29 -6.57
C ILE A 172 -8.16 -0.43 -7.83
N GLY A 173 -9.18 0.41 -7.91
CA GLY A 173 -9.39 1.32 -9.05
C GLY A 173 -8.20 2.25 -9.32
N ASP A 174 -7.54 2.73 -8.26
CA ASP A 174 -6.35 3.58 -8.34
C ASP A 174 -5.08 2.79 -8.66
N ARG A 175 -5.00 1.53 -8.23
CA ARG A 175 -3.87 0.64 -8.50
C ARG A 175 -3.89 0.06 -9.92
N MET A 176 -5.06 0.00 -10.56
CA MET A 176 -5.21 -0.54 -11.91
C MET A 176 -4.71 0.45 -12.97
N ILE A 177 -3.82 -0.03 -13.84
CA ILE A 177 -3.34 0.75 -14.99
C ILE A 177 -4.52 1.02 -15.94
N PRO A 178 -4.83 2.29 -16.30
CA PRO A 178 -6.01 2.63 -17.09
C PRO A 178 -6.16 1.86 -18.40
N SER A 179 -5.05 1.63 -19.11
CA SER A 179 -5.04 0.89 -20.38
C SER A 179 -5.37 -0.60 -20.24
N GLN A 180 -5.21 -1.17 -19.04
CA GLN A 180 -5.43 -2.59 -18.72
C GLN A 180 -6.77 -2.85 -18.03
N ARG A 181 -7.49 -1.81 -17.58
CA ARG A 181 -8.80 -1.96 -16.92
C ARG A 181 -9.79 -2.84 -17.72
N PRO A 182 -9.92 -2.71 -19.06
CA PRO A 182 -10.85 -3.55 -19.82
C PRO A 182 -10.51 -5.05 -19.80
N MET A 183 -9.24 -5.40 -19.55
CA MET A 183 -8.76 -6.79 -19.52
C MET A 183 -9.12 -7.51 -18.22
N MET A 184 -9.43 -6.75 -17.16
CA MET A 184 -9.85 -7.28 -15.85
C MET A 184 -11.35 -7.12 -15.62
N LEU A 185 -12.11 -6.71 -16.65
CA LEU A 185 -13.52 -6.35 -16.51
C LEU A 185 -14.36 -7.52 -15.99
N GLU A 186 -14.12 -8.73 -16.47
CA GLU A 186 -14.85 -9.93 -16.02
C GLU A 186 -14.64 -10.19 -14.53
N ALA A 187 -13.40 -10.23 -14.06
CA ALA A 187 -13.08 -10.42 -12.64
C ALA A 187 -13.57 -9.25 -11.76
N ALA A 188 -13.59 -8.02 -12.30
CA ALA A 188 -14.13 -6.85 -11.60
C ALA A 188 -15.67 -6.90 -11.49
N LEU A 189 -16.37 -7.37 -12.52
CA LEU A 189 -17.81 -7.58 -12.50
C LEU A 189 -18.20 -8.73 -11.57
N ASP A 190 -17.45 -9.84 -11.58
CA ASP A 190 -17.63 -10.94 -10.63
C ASP A 190 -17.56 -10.43 -9.18
N LEU A 191 -16.56 -9.58 -8.87
CA LEU A 191 -16.45 -8.96 -7.55
C LEU A 191 -17.63 -8.03 -7.28
N ALA A 192 -18.02 -7.16 -8.22
CA ALA A 192 -19.14 -6.24 -8.06
C ALA A 192 -20.46 -6.97 -7.75
N HIS A 193 -20.76 -8.04 -8.49
CA HIS A 193 -21.95 -8.87 -8.27
C HIS A 193 -21.93 -9.54 -6.89
N LEU A 194 -20.78 -10.05 -6.43
CA LEU A 194 -20.65 -10.60 -5.09
C LEU A 194 -20.87 -9.57 -3.98
N VAL A 195 -20.55 -8.30 -4.24
CA VAL A 195 -20.77 -7.23 -3.26
C VAL A 195 -22.24 -6.75 -3.30
N GLU A 196 -22.93 -6.83 -4.44
CA GLU A 196 -24.36 -6.56 -4.56
C GLU A 196 -25.27 -7.66 -3.94
N GLU A 197 -24.82 -8.93 -3.92
CA GLU A 197 -25.52 -10.07 -3.29
C GLU A 197 -25.65 -9.96 -1.76
N GLN A 198 -25.13 -8.90 -1.15
CA GLN A 198 -24.90 -8.76 0.28
C GLN A 198 -26.14 -8.41 1.12
N ASN A 199 -27.29 -8.11 0.50
CA ASN A 199 -28.50 -7.57 1.12
C ASN A 199 -29.23 -8.47 2.15
N GLY A 200 -28.59 -9.53 2.67
CA GLY A 200 -29.15 -10.41 3.69
C GLY A 200 -28.15 -11.03 4.67
N VAL A 201 -26.86 -10.65 4.62
CA VAL A 201 -25.85 -11.18 5.54
C VAL A 201 -25.73 -10.24 6.74
N THR A 202 -26.25 -10.67 7.89
CA THR A 202 -26.16 -9.95 9.17
C THR A 202 -25.12 -10.61 10.08
N TRP A 203 -24.67 -9.89 11.11
CA TRP A 203 -23.76 -10.44 12.13
C TRP A 203 -24.39 -11.58 12.94
N SER A 204 -25.72 -11.76 12.88
CA SER A 204 -26.45 -12.83 13.57
C SER A 204 -26.02 -14.24 13.10
N ASP A 205 -25.74 -14.40 11.80
CA ASP A 205 -25.37 -15.69 11.20
C ASP A 205 -23.87 -15.75 10.89
N THR A 206 -23.08 -16.23 11.85
CA THR A 206 -21.63 -16.38 11.70
C THR A 206 -21.22 -17.26 10.53
N ALA A 207 -22.00 -18.30 10.20
CA ALA A 207 -21.63 -19.24 9.14
C ALA A 207 -21.87 -18.64 7.75
N ALA A 208 -22.97 -17.91 7.58
CA ALA A 208 -23.22 -17.14 6.36
C ALA A 208 -22.16 -16.06 6.14
N VAL A 209 -21.77 -15.34 7.20
CA VAL A 209 -20.69 -14.34 7.18
C VAL A 209 -19.36 -14.96 6.72
N ASP A 210 -18.96 -16.10 7.30
CA ASP A 210 -17.70 -16.75 6.91
C ASP A 210 -17.71 -17.23 5.45
N LYS A 211 -18.82 -17.82 4.98
CA LYS A 211 -18.97 -18.24 3.59
C LYS A 211 -18.92 -17.04 2.63
N TYR A 212 -19.54 -15.93 3.02
CA TYR A 212 -19.53 -14.69 2.26
C TYR A 212 -18.11 -14.09 2.17
N ILE A 213 -17.41 -14.00 3.30
CA ILE A 213 -16.01 -13.56 3.37
C ILE A 213 -15.11 -14.42 2.48
N ALA A 214 -15.26 -15.74 2.53
CA ALA A 214 -14.46 -16.65 1.70
C ALA A 214 -14.67 -16.42 0.19
N ARG A 215 -15.93 -16.21 -0.24
CA ARG A 215 -16.25 -15.87 -1.65
C ARG A 215 -15.62 -14.54 -2.06
N LEU A 216 -15.77 -13.49 -1.23
CA LEU A 216 -15.18 -12.18 -1.48
C LEU A 216 -13.66 -12.23 -1.53
N GLN A 217 -13.02 -12.91 -0.58
CA GLN A 217 -11.57 -13.06 -0.55
C GLN A 217 -11.06 -13.78 -1.80
N THR A 218 -11.74 -14.83 -2.24
CA THR A 218 -11.36 -15.55 -3.48
C THR A 218 -11.44 -14.64 -4.70
N ALA A 219 -12.50 -13.82 -4.82
CA ALA A 219 -12.66 -12.88 -5.92
C ALA A 219 -11.61 -11.74 -5.88
N VAL A 220 -11.36 -11.18 -4.69
CA VAL A 220 -10.31 -10.17 -4.45
C VAL A 220 -8.93 -10.72 -4.79
N GLU A 221 -8.61 -11.93 -4.35
CA GLU A 221 -7.34 -12.58 -4.66
C GLU A 221 -7.18 -12.85 -6.15
N ARG A 222 -8.23 -13.30 -6.84
CA ARG A 222 -8.23 -13.48 -8.29
C ARG A 222 -7.93 -12.16 -8.99
N LEU A 223 -8.67 -11.10 -8.68
CA LEU A 223 -8.47 -9.77 -9.28
C LEU A 223 -7.08 -9.19 -8.98
N SER A 224 -6.60 -9.35 -7.75
CA SER A 224 -5.26 -8.94 -7.34
C SER A 224 -4.16 -9.67 -8.10
N LYS A 225 -4.28 -11.00 -8.25
CA LYS A 225 -3.36 -11.83 -9.04
C LYS A 225 -3.34 -11.41 -10.50
N GLU A 226 -4.51 -11.20 -11.11
CA GLU A 226 -4.63 -10.72 -12.49
C GLU A 226 -4.00 -9.32 -12.65
N ASN A 227 -4.31 -8.36 -11.77
CA ASN A 227 -3.73 -7.03 -11.81
C ASN A 227 -2.20 -7.03 -11.67
N ASN A 228 -1.66 -7.79 -10.71
CA ASN A 228 -0.21 -7.86 -10.50
C ASN A 228 0.52 -8.50 -11.68
N LYS A 229 -0.07 -9.53 -12.32
CA LYS A 229 0.48 -10.14 -13.54
C LYS A 229 0.48 -9.14 -14.69
N LEU A 230 -0.64 -8.46 -14.94
CA LEU A 230 -0.76 -7.46 -15.99
C LEU A 230 0.19 -6.28 -15.77
N ALA A 231 0.35 -5.82 -14.52
CA ALA A 231 1.32 -4.80 -14.16
C ALA A 231 2.77 -5.25 -14.41
N SER A 232 3.09 -6.53 -14.14
CA SER A 232 4.41 -7.10 -14.47
C SER A 232 4.66 -7.10 -15.98
N TYR A 233 3.70 -7.55 -16.80
CA TYR A 233 3.82 -7.50 -18.26
C TYR A 233 3.94 -6.06 -18.77
N HIS A 234 3.20 -5.12 -18.18
CA HIS A 234 3.32 -3.71 -18.49
C HIS A 234 4.73 -3.18 -18.20
N ALA A 235 5.29 -3.52 -17.03
CA ALA A 235 6.64 -3.11 -16.66
C ALA A 235 7.70 -3.71 -17.59
N GLN A 236 7.57 -4.98 -17.97
CA GLN A 236 8.49 -5.63 -18.92
C GLN A 236 8.48 -4.93 -20.28
N ILE A 237 7.30 -4.62 -20.83
CA ILE A 237 7.20 -3.89 -22.10
C ILE A 237 7.76 -2.48 -21.94
N ARG A 238 7.45 -1.77 -20.85
CA ARG A 238 8.00 -0.45 -20.55
C ARG A 238 9.53 -0.44 -20.64
N ASP A 239 10.17 -1.38 -19.98
CA ASP A 239 11.63 -1.44 -19.90
C ASP A 239 12.24 -1.75 -21.28
N LYS A 240 11.56 -2.56 -22.10
CA LYS A 240 11.92 -2.79 -23.52
C LYS A 240 11.74 -1.54 -24.37
N VAL A 241 10.65 -0.79 -24.21
CA VAL A 241 10.46 0.49 -24.93
C VAL A 241 11.54 1.50 -24.55
N ILE A 242 11.89 1.62 -23.26
CA ILE A 242 12.98 2.50 -22.81
C ILE A 242 14.32 2.09 -23.43
N MET A 243 14.60 0.78 -23.53
CA MET A 243 15.80 0.29 -24.23
C MET A 243 15.79 0.70 -25.72
N LEU A 244 14.64 0.59 -26.39
CA LEU A 244 14.48 0.98 -27.79
C LEU A 244 14.67 2.48 -28.00
N ILE A 245 14.15 3.32 -27.10
CA ILE A 245 14.35 4.79 -27.12
C ILE A 245 15.84 5.15 -27.13
N ASN A 246 16.71 4.34 -26.53
CA ASN A 246 18.15 4.60 -26.45
C ASN A 246 18.97 3.86 -27.53
N THR A 247 18.30 3.17 -28.47
CA THR A 247 18.95 2.37 -29.50
C THR A 247 18.91 3.10 -30.83
N ASP A 248 20.08 3.29 -31.44
CA ASP A 248 20.20 3.94 -32.75
C ASP A 248 19.50 3.12 -33.87
N LEU A 249 18.61 3.78 -34.61
CA LEU A 249 17.79 3.18 -35.65
C LEU A 249 18.59 2.79 -36.92
N LEU A 250 19.69 3.50 -37.21
CA LEU A 250 20.58 3.28 -38.34
C LEU A 250 21.59 2.16 -38.06
N ARG A 251 22.27 2.23 -36.92
CA ARG A 251 23.37 1.30 -36.57
C ARG A 251 22.86 -0.03 -36.02
N HIS A 252 21.72 -0.02 -35.35
CA HIS A 252 21.22 -1.19 -34.61
C HIS A 252 19.79 -1.59 -35.01
N GLN A 253 19.49 -1.56 -36.31
CA GLN A 253 18.19 -1.98 -36.85
C GLN A 253 17.79 -3.40 -36.42
N GLN A 254 18.76 -4.32 -36.28
CA GLN A 254 18.50 -5.69 -35.84
C GLN A 254 18.00 -5.74 -34.38
N LYS A 255 18.61 -4.96 -33.48
CA LYS A 255 18.16 -4.87 -32.08
C LYS A 255 16.76 -4.29 -31.97
N TRP A 256 16.42 -3.33 -32.83
CA TRP A 256 15.05 -2.80 -32.94
C TRP A 256 14.05 -3.87 -33.36
N LYS A 257 14.38 -4.70 -34.37
CA LYS A 257 13.52 -5.81 -34.80
C LYS A 257 13.34 -6.86 -33.70
N GLU A 258 14.42 -7.20 -33.00
CA GLU A 258 14.39 -8.14 -31.88
C GLU A 258 13.56 -7.60 -30.72
N GLY A 259 13.73 -6.33 -30.33
CA GLY A 259 12.93 -5.71 -29.28
C GLY A 259 11.43 -5.65 -29.61
N LEU A 260 11.07 -5.37 -30.87
CA LEU A 260 9.67 -5.43 -31.31
C LEU A 260 9.12 -6.86 -31.31
N LYS A 261 9.94 -7.85 -31.65
CA LYS A 261 9.56 -9.26 -31.58
C LYS A 261 9.32 -9.67 -30.12
N ASP A 262 10.22 -9.34 -29.20
CA ASP A 262 10.06 -9.59 -27.77
C ASP A 262 8.75 -8.98 -27.24
N ILE A 263 8.43 -7.74 -27.62
CA ILE A 263 7.19 -7.08 -27.19
C ILE A 263 5.96 -7.83 -27.74
N ARG A 264 5.98 -8.25 -29.00
CA ARG A 264 4.90 -9.06 -29.59
C ARG A 264 4.75 -10.41 -28.90
N ASP A 265 5.86 -11.08 -28.61
CA ASP A 265 5.88 -12.36 -27.91
C ASP A 265 5.28 -12.23 -26.50
N ILE A 266 5.60 -11.14 -25.78
CA ILE A 266 4.96 -10.82 -24.48
C ILE A 266 3.45 -10.62 -24.66
N MET A 267 3.00 -9.91 -25.70
CA MET A 267 1.56 -9.73 -25.93
C MET A 267 0.85 -11.04 -26.27
N SER A 268 1.48 -11.93 -27.04
CA SER A 268 0.94 -13.27 -27.30
C SER A 268 0.85 -14.11 -26.03
N GLN A 269 1.84 -14.04 -25.13
CA GLN A 269 1.78 -14.70 -23.82
C GLN A 269 0.61 -14.22 -22.96
N VAL A 270 0.21 -12.94 -23.10
CA VAL A 270 -0.95 -12.38 -22.42
C VAL A 270 -2.26 -12.88 -23.05
N GLU A 271 -2.32 -13.02 -24.38
CA GLU A 271 -3.46 -13.65 -25.07
C GLU A 271 -3.64 -15.12 -24.69
N ASP A 272 -2.53 -15.87 -24.58
CA ASP A 272 -2.54 -17.28 -24.15
C ASP A 272 -3.10 -17.46 -22.73
N GLN A 273 -2.96 -16.43 -21.89
CA GLN A 273 -3.56 -16.38 -20.55
C GLN A 273 -5.05 -16.04 -20.54
N LYS A 274 -5.68 -15.97 -21.72
CA LYS A 274 -7.11 -15.69 -21.92
C LYS A 274 -7.56 -14.31 -21.45
N PHE A 275 -6.64 -13.35 -21.35
CA PHE A 275 -7.04 -11.96 -21.14
C PHE A 275 -7.75 -11.43 -22.39
N SER A 276 -8.97 -10.92 -22.22
CA SER A 276 -9.77 -10.34 -23.31
C SER A 276 -9.55 -8.82 -23.40
N ASN A 277 -10.12 -8.16 -24.42
CA ASN A 277 -10.16 -6.70 -24.54
C ASN A 277 -8.80 -5.97 -24.55
N MET A 278 -7.79 -6.56 -25.19
CA MET A 278 -6.43 -5.99 -25.27
C MET A 278 -6.29 -4.75 -26.16
N LYS A 279 -7.36 -4.29 -26.82
CA LYS A 279 -7.33 -3.18 -27.79
C LYS A 279 -6.78 -1.89 -27.18
N SER A 280 -7.24 -1.52 -25.98
CA SER A 280 -6.78 -0.32 -25.27
C SER A 280 -5.30 -0.41 -24.87
N TRP A 281 -4.87 -1.60 -24.46
CA TRP A 281 -3.49 -1.84 -24.02
C TRP A 281 -2.51 -1.88 -25.20
N ARG A 282 -2.89 -2.51 -26.31
CA ARG A 282 -2.12 -2.48 -27.57
C ARG A 282 -1.98 -1.06 -28.10
N ALA A 283 -3.08 -0.32 -28.18
CA ALA A 283 -3.06 1.07 -28.61
C ALA A 283 -2.14 1.93 -27.72
N HIS A 284 -2.19 1.76 -26.40
CA HIS A 284 -1.29 2.48 -25.49
C HIS A 284 0.19 2.24 -25.83
N TRP A 285 0.57 0.98 -26.06
CA TRP A 285 1.95 0.63 -26.37
C TRP A 285 2.38 1.04 -27.77
N ASP A 286 1.49 1.01 -28.76
CA ASP A 286 1.77 1.57 -30.08
C ASP A 286 2.13 3.04 -29.96
N HIS A 287 1.35 3.83 -29.21
CA HIS A 287 1.67 5.25 -29.01
C HIS A 287 3.03 5.45 -28.33
N GLN A 288 3.43 4.59 -27.37
CA GLN A 288 4.76 4.70 -26.76
C GLN A 288 5.89 4.31 -27.72
N LEU A 289 5.68 3.28 -28.54
CA LEU A 289 6.65 2.88 -29.55
C LEU A 289 6.80 3.93 -30.65
N TYR A 290 5.72 4.60 -31.04
CA TYR A 290 5.78 5.72 -31.97
C TYR A 290 6.60 6.88 -31.42
N LYS A 291 6.42 7.26 -30.15
CA LYS A 291 7.27 8.29 -29.51
C LYS A 291 8.73 7.90 -29.50
N ALA A 292 9.02 6.62 -29.22
CA ALA A 292 10.38 6.10 -29.24
C ALA A 292 11.00 6.16 -30.63
N LEU A 293 10.23 5.77 -31.65
CA LEU A 293 10.65 5.81 -33.04
C LEU A 293 10.85 7.25 -33.51
N GLU A 294 9.94 8.16 -33.20
CA GLU A 294 10.01 9.58 -33.57
C GLU A 294 11.28 10.23 -33.00
N HIS A 295 11.56 10.02 -31.72
CA HIS A 295 12.76 10.55 -31.08
C HIS A 295 14.04 10.05 -31.75
N GLN A 296 14.14 8.74 -31.99
CA GLN A 296 15.30 8.16 -32.66
C GLN A 296 15.40 8.54 -34.13
N TYR A 297 14.27 8.77 -34.80
CA TYR A 297 14.24 9.26 -36.17
C TYR A 297 14.75 10.70 -36.26
N GLN A 298 14.36 11.58 -35.33
CA GLN A 298 14.88 12.95 -35.26
C GLN A 298 16.40 12.97 -35.02
N ILE A 299 16.90 12.21 -34.03
CA ILE A 299 18.34 12.07 -33.78
C ILE A 299 19.06 11.52 -35.02
N GLY A 300 18.48 10.49 -35.65
CA GLY A 300 19.04 9.90 -36.85
C GLY A 300 19.06 10.84 -38.06
N LEU A 301 18.14 11.81 -38.15
CA LEU A 301 18.17 12.86 -39.18
C LEU A 301 19.28 13.88 -38.94
N GLU A 302 19.54 14.25 -37.68
CA GLU A 302 20.60 15.20 -37.32
C GLU A 302 22.00 14.58 -37.49
N ALA A 303 22.17 13.32 -37.06
CA ALA A 303 23.43 12.59 -37.14
C ALA A 303 23.56 11.70 -38.40
N LEU A 304 22.69 11.90 -39.39
CA LEU A 304 22.56 11.03 -40.55
C LEU A 304 23.88 10.84 -41.30
N ASN A 305 24.61 11.93 -41.50
CA ASN A 305 25.87 11.90 -42.26
C ASN A 305 27.03 11.24 -41.48
N GLU A 306 26.96 11.23 -40.14
CA GLU A 306 27.99 10.65 -39.27
C GLU A 306 27.73 9.16 -38.97
N HIS A 307 26.47 8.72 -39.06
CA HIS A 307 26.05 7.37 -38.70
C HIS A 307 25.85 6.44 -39.92
N LEU A 308 26.01 6.95 -41.13
CA LEU A 308 25.99 6.13 -42.34
C LEU A 308 27.18 5.16 -42.39
N PRO A 309 26.99 3.93 -42.92
CA PRO A 309 28.06 2.96 -43.10
C PRO A 309 29.19 3.53 -43.95
N GLU A 310 30.44 3.26 -43.55
CA GLU A 310 31.61 3.69 -44.33
C GLU A 310 31.56 3.13 -45.76
N ILE A 311 31.65 4.02 -46.74
CA ILE A 311 31.82 3.64 -48.15
C ILE A 311 33.32 3.65 -48.44
N LYS A 312 33.93 2.46 -48.52
CA LYS A 312 35.35 2.34 -48.89
C LYS A 312 35.53 2.73 -50.36
N VAL A 313 36.41 3.70 -50.60
CA VAL A 313 36.75 4.19 -51.93
C VAL A 313 38.26 4.12 -52.11
N GLU A 314 38.69 3.47 -53.17
CA GLU A 314 40.09 3.42 -53.57
C GLU A 314 40.37 4.46 -54.66
N LEU A 315 41.52 5.11 -54.54
CA LEU A 315 42.02 6.02 -55.57
C LEU A 315 42.99 5.26 -56.46
N VAL A 316 42.63 5.07 -57.73
CA VAL A 316 43.43 4.30 -58.69
C VAL A 316 43.86 5.19 -59.83
N TYR A 317 45.14 5.13 -60.19
CA TYR A 317 45.66 5.82 -61.38
C TYR A 317 45.59 4.87 -62.59
N ARG A 318 44.70 5.16 -63.55
CA ARG A 318 44.53 4.38 -64.79
C ARG A 318 44.42 5.31 -65.98
N GLN A 319 45.03 4.93 -67.11
CA GLN A 319 45.00 5.71 -68.36
C GLN A 319 45.44 7.17 -68.18
N GLN A 320 46.52 7.38 -67.41
CA GLN A 320 47.04 8.72 -67.05
C GLN A 320 46.03 9.64 -66.35
N LYS A 321 44.97 9.08 -65.75
CA LYS A 321 43.95 9.82 -65.00
C LYS A 321 43.73 9.20 -63.62
N LEU A 322 43.52 10.07 -62.65
CA LEU A 322 43.11 9.70 -61.30
C LEU A 322 41.62 9.31 -61.34
N GLN A 323 41.27 8.11 -60.89
CA GLN A 323 39.89 7.61 -60.92
C GLN A 323 39.51 7.00 -59.56
N PHE A 324 38.25 7.15 -59.17
CA PHE A 324 37.68 6.48 -58.00
C PHE A 324 37.25 5.06 -58.35
N ARG A 325 37.50 4.12 -57.44
CA ARG A 325 36.97 2.75 -57.48
C ARG A 325 36.25 2.49 -56.15
N PRO A 326 34.92 2.33 -56.13
CA PRO A 326 33.96 2.41 -57.25
C PRO A 326 33.84 3.82 -57.87
N PRO A 327 33.26 3.96 -59.09
CA PRO A 327 33.00 5.26 -59.71
C PRO A 327 32.14 6.17 -58.83
N MET A 328 32.30 7.49 -58.98
CA MET A 328 31.55 8.50 -58.21
C MET A 328 30.03 8.31 -58.28
N GLU A 329 29.51 7.86 -59.41
CA GLU A 329 28.08 7.57 -59.62
C GLU A 329 27.60 6.41 -58.72
N GLU A 330 28.39 5.35 -58.60
CA GLU A 330 28.07 4.20 -57.74
C GLU A 330 28.17 4.58 -56.25
N ILE A 331 29.14 5.42 -55.89
CA ILE A 331 29.26 5.97 -54.53
C ILE A 331 28.01 6.78 -54.18
N ARG A 332 27.59 7.70 -55.07
CA ARG A 332 26.35 8.49 -54.89
C ARG A 332 25.12 7.59 -54.81
N MET A 333 25.02 6.57 -55.67
CA MET A 333 23.90 5.64 -55.66
C MET A 333 23.80 4.86 -54.34
N LYS A 334 24.93 4.41 -53.79
CA LYS A 334 24.99 3.74 -52.47
C LYS A 334 24.56 4.69 -51.34
N TYR A 335 25.06 5.92 -51.34
CA TYR A 335 24.72 6.95 -50.36
C TYR A 335 23.23 7.30 -50.39
N TYR A 336 22.70 7.70 -51.55
CA TYR A 336 21.27 8.02 -51.70
C TYR A 336 20.35 6.81 -51.47
N GLY A 337 20.81 5.60 -51.79
CA GLY A 337 20.10 4.37 -51.49
C GLY A 337 19.94 4.14 -49.98
N GLN A 338 20.98 4.39 -49.19
CA GLN A 338 20.93 4.29 -47.73
C GLN A 338 20.06 5.39 -47.13
N LEU A 339 20.18 6.63 -47.61
CA LEU A 339 19.29 7.74 -47.22
C LEU A 339 17.82 7.41 -47.46
N LYS A 340 17.48 6.93 -48.66
CA LYS A 340 16.11 6.56 -49.01
C LYS A 340 15.57 5.44 -48.12
N ARG A 341 16.40 4.47 -47.76
CA ARG A 341 16.01 3.38 -46.84
C ARG A 341 15.70 3.92 -45.44
N PHE A 342 16.52 4.84 -44.91
CA PHE A 342 16.26 5.44 -43.60
C PHE A 342 14.98 6.27 -43.58
N LEU A 343 14.78 7.14 -44.59
CA LEU A 343 13.56 7.94 -44.72
C LEU A 343 12.30 7.08 -44.87
N ALA A 344 12.43 5.84 -45.33
CA ALA A 344 11.33 4.89 -45.46
C ALA A 344 11.04 4.08 -44.17
N VAL A 345 11.81 4.24 -43.09
CA VAL A 345 11.61 3.49 -41.84
C VAL A 345 10.25 3.79 -41.19
N PRO A 346 9.82 5.05 -41.03
CA PRO A 346 8.50 5.35 -40.46
C PRO A 346 7.34 4.73 -41.27
N ASN A 347 7.45 4.72 -42.60
CA ASN A 347 6.41 4.19 -43.49
C ASN A 347 6.29 2.66 -43.45
N ASN A 348 7.36 1.96 -43.07
CA ASN A 348 7.40 0.50 -43.00
C ASN A 348 7.28 -0.03 -41.57
N PHE A 349 7.16 0.86 -40.58
CA PHE A 349 7.07 0.47 -39.19
C PHE A 349 5.71 -0.18 -38.93
N ARG A 350 5.73 -1.44 -38.51
CA ARG A 350 4.55 -2.11 -37.96
C ARG A 350 4.69 -2.13 -36.45
N GLY A 351 3.73 -1.53 -35.76
CA GLY A 351 3.62 -1.59 -34.31
C GLY A 351 3.23 -2.98 -33.80
N VAL A 352 2.53 -2.99 -32.68
CA VAL A 352 2.06 -4.19 -31.98
C VAL A 352 0.57 -4.48 -32.26
N SER A 353 -0.23 -3.48 -32.66
CA SER A 353 -1.58 -3.76 -33.18
C SER A 353 -1.54 -4.35 -34.59
N GLU A 354 -2.24 -5.45 -34.83
CA GLU A 354 -2.38 -6.10 -36.15
C GLU A 354 -3.29 -5.33 -37.13
N THR A 355 -3.94 -4.26 -36.68
CA THR A 355 -4.66 -3.37 -37.61
C THR A 355 -3.65 -2.71 -38.53
N ASN A 356 -3.67 -3.13 -39.80
CA ASN A 356 -3.12 -2.44 -40.97
C ASN A 356 -3.78 -1.05 -41.19
N GLY A 357 -4.00 -0.29 -40.13
CA GLY A 357 -4.33 1.11 -40.19
C GLY A 357 -3.04 1.87 -40.07
N LEU A 358 -2.60 2.46 -41.17
CA LEU A 358 -1.88 3.73 -41.08
C LEU A 358 -2.71 4.61 -40.15
N LEU A 359 -2.19 4.89 -38.95
CA LEU A 359 -2.73 5.93 -38.06
C LEU A 359 -2.12 7.28 -38.46
N PHE A 360 -2.09 7.54 -39.78
CA PHE A 360 -1.92 8.86 -40.35
C PHE A 360 -3.29 9.31 -40.88
#